data_AF-A0AAU6HKQ9-F1
#
_entry.id   AF-A0AAU6HKQ9-F1
#
_cell.length_a   1.000
_cell.length_b   1.000
_cell.length_c   1.000
_cell.angle_alpha   90.00
_cell.angle_beta   90.00
_cell.angle_gamma   90.00
#
_symmetry.space_group_name_H-M   'P 1'
#
loop_
_entity.id
_entity.type
_entity.pdbx_description
1 polymer ?
#
loop_
_entity_poly.entity_id
_entity_poly.type
_entity_poly.pdbx_seq_one_letter_code
_entity_poly.pdbx_strand_id
1 'polypeptide(L)' 'MSRRHYREAAALLRAALPPKGKRQPTRTDTVREIADGLASMFAQDNGHFRRTTFMDAIFEDTR' A
#
# COMPACT_ATOMS: atom_id res chain seq x y z
N MET A 1 1.98 -2.96 -16.30
CA MET A 1 3.02 -3.28 -15.27
C MET A 1 3.06 -4.78 -14.93
N SER A 2 4.21 -5.31 -14.45
CA SER A 2 4.32 -6.68 -13.91
C SER A 2 3.89 -6.77 -12.44
N ARG A 3 3.38 -7.94 -12.00
CA ARG A 3 3.06 -8.25 -10.59
C ARG A 3 4.21 -7.94 -9.61
N ARG A 4 5.46 -7.98 -10.09
CA ARG A 4 6.65 -7.64 -9.30
C ARG A 4 6.66 -6.17 -8.86
N HIS A 5 6.31 -5.24 -9.75
CA HIS A 5 6.33 -3.80 -9.44
C HIS A 5 5.32 -3.42 -8.35
N TYR A 6 4.14 -4.05 -8.35
CA TYR A 6 3.13 -3.80 -7.30
C TYR A 6 3.63 -4.30 -5.93
N ARG A 7 4.35 -5.42 -5.89
CA ARG A 7 4.94 -5.95 -4.65
C ARG A 7 6.06 -5.05 -4.12
N GLU A 8 6.91 -4.54 -5.00
CA GLU A 8 7.98 -3.61 -4.64
C GLU A 8 7.41 -2.30 -4.09
N ALA A 9 6.37 -1.74 -4.73
CA ALA A 9 5.66 -0.56 -4.23
C ALA A 9 5.03 -0.81 -2.85
N ALA A 10 4.38 -1.98 -2.66
CA ALA A 10 3.81 -2.33 -1.37
C ALA A 10 4.89 -2.46 -0.27
N ALA A 11 6.05 -3.05 -0.59
CA ALA A 11 7.15 -3.18 0.36
C ALA A 11 7.74 -1.81 0.77
N LEU A 12 7.86 -0.87 -0.17
CA LEU A 12 8.32 0.50 0.12
C LEU A 12 7.36 1.24 1.04
N LEU A 13 6.07 1.18 0.76
CA LEU A 13 5.03 1.82 1.59
C LEU A 13 4.98 1.19 2.99
N ARG A 14 5.11 -0.13 3.07
CA ARG A 14 5.18 -0.85 4.34
C ARG A 14 6.41 -0.44 5.17
N ALA A 15 7.57 -0.26 4.54
CA ALA A 15 8.76 0.23 5.22
C ALA A 15 8.63 1.70 5.69
N ALA A 16 7.76 2.48 5.04
CA ALA A 16 7.47 3.85 5.44
C ALA A 16 6.53 3.96 6.65
N LEU A 17 5.81 2.88 7.00
CA LEU A 17 4.98 2.82 8.20
C LEU A 17 5.81 2.91 9.47
N PRO A 18 5.26 3.50 10.55
CA PRO A 18 5.94 3.52 11.83
C PRO A 18 6.13 2.07 12.35
N PRO A 19 7.22 1.78 13.07
CA PRO A 19 7.49 0.45 13.59
C PRO A 19 6.39 0.00 14.56
N LYS A 20 6.14 -1.32 14.63
CA LYS A 20 5.12 -1.91 15.51
C LYS A 20 5.30 -1.39 16.95
N GLY A 21 4.21 -0.89 17.53
CA GLY A 21 4.21 -0.29 18.88
C GLY A 21 4.38 1.24 18.91
N LYS A 22 4.81 1.89 17.83
CA LYS A 22 4.82 3.36 17.73
C LYS A 22 3.64 3.82 16.87
N ARG A 23 2.58 4.33 17.50
CA ARG A 23 1.45 4.92 16.77
C ARG A 23 1.83 6.34 16.32
N GLN A 24 1.90 6.55 15.00
CA GLN A 24 2.00 7.87 14.38
C GLN A 24 0.84 8.02 13.38
N PRO A 25 -0.36 8.43 13.84
CA PRO A 25 -1.57 8.45 13.03
C PRO A 25 -1.39 9.20 11.71
N THR A 26 -0.85 10.42 11.78
CA THR A 26 -0.58 11.27 10.61
C THR A 26 0.30 10.58 9.57
N ARG A 27 1.33 9.85 10.00
CA ARG A 27 2.24 9.14 9.08
C ARG A 27 1.55 7.95 8.43
N THR A 28 0.76 7.19 9.19
CA THR A 28 -0.04 6.09 8.64
C THR A 28 -1.08 6.58 7.64
N ASP A 29 -1.73 7.71 7.93
CA ASP A 29 -2.72 8.32 7.04
C ASP A 29 -2.07 8.81 5.74
N THR A 30 -0.89 9.45 5.82
CA THR A 30 -0.12 9.83 4.63
C THR A 30 0.25 8.61 3.78
N VAL A 31 0.71 7.50 4.38
CA VAL A 31 1.01 6.26 3.64
C VAL A 31 -0.25 5.70 2.99
N ARG A 32 -1.41 5.80 3.66
CA ARG A 32 -2.71 5.35 3.13
C ARG A 32 -3.15 6.17 1.93
N GLU A 33 -3.05 7.50 1.99
CA GLU A 33 -3.35 8.38 0.84
C GLU A 33 -2.47 8.08 -0.37
N ILE A 34 -1.16 7.90 -0.16
CA ILE A 34 -0.22 7.55 -1.22
C ILE A 34 -0.55 6.18 -1.81
N ALA A 35 -0.83 5.18 -0.96
CA ALA A 35 -1.23 3.85 -1.38
C ALA A 35 -2.53 3.88 -2.22
N ASP A 36 -3.47 4.74 -1.86
CA ASP A 36 -4.73 4.92 -2.59
C ASP A 36 -4.54 5.54 -3.98
N GLY A 37 -3.67 6.56 -4.08
CA GLY A 37 -3.30 7.14 -5.36
C GLY A 37 -2.65 6.11 -6.28
N LEU A 38 -1.69 5.34 -5.76
CA LEU A 38 -1.01 4.29 -6.52
C LEU A 38 -1.96 3.16 -6.92
N ALA A 39 -2.85 2.73 -6.03
CA ALA A 39 -3.85 1.70 -6.34
C ALA A 39 -4.78 2.15 -7.48
N SER A 40 -5.16 3.43 -7.51
CA SER A 40 -5.99 4.00 -8.59
C SER A 40 -5.24 3.99 -9.92
N MET A 41 -3.96 4.36 -9.94
CA MET A 41 -3.12 4.27 -11.15
C MET A 41 -2.94 2.82 -11.61
N PHE A 42 -2.71 1.87 -10.69
CA PHE A 42 -2.54 0.46 -11.03
C PHE A 42 -3.81 -0.19 -11.56
N ALA A 43 -4.98 0.20 -11.05
CA ALA A 43 -6.27 -0.24 -11.55
C ALA A 43 -6.54 0.26 -12.98
N GLN A 44 -6.09 1.47 -13.32
CA GLN A 44 -6.18 2.02 -14.68
C GLN A 44 -5.21 1.31 -15.65
N ASP A 45 -3.99 0.99 -15.21
CA ASP A 45 -2.99 0.27 -16.01
C ASP A 45 -3.32 -1.23 -16.19
N ASN A 46 -4.05 -1.82 -15.26
CA ASN A 46 -4.34 -3.25 -15.24
C ASN A 46 -5.71 -3.54 -14.61
N GLY A 47 -6.70 -3.89 -15.44
CA GLY A 47 -8.05 -4.24 -14.97
C GLY A 47 -8.13 -5.48 -14.06
N HIS A 48 -7.06 -6.28 -13.97
CA HIS A 48 -6.97 -7.40 -13.02
C HIS A 48 -6.33 -7.01 -11.69
N PHE A 49 -5.85 -5.77 -11.54
CA PHE A 49 -5.32 -5.27 -10.29
C PHE A 49 -6.42 -5.15 -9.24
N ARG A 50 -6.15 -5.67 -8.03
CA ARG A 50 -7.07 -5.62 -6.89
C ARG A 50 -6.54 -4.67 -5.84
N ARG A 51 -7.21 -3.52 -5.68
CA ARG A 51 -6.89 -2.52 -4.65
C ARG A 51 -6.81 -3.13 -3.25
N THR A 52 -7.78 -3.98 -2.89
CA THR A 52 -7.82 -4.64 -1.56
C THR A 52 -6.56 -5.45 -1.28
N THR A 53 -6.18 -6.33 -2.20
CA THR A 53 -4.96 -7.15 -2.08
C THR A 53 -3.69 -6.31 -1.96
N PHE A 54 -3.62 -5.18 -2.65
CA PHE A 54 -2.49 -4.27 -2.56
C PHE A 54 -2.44 -3.55 -1.20
N MET A 55 -3.59 -3.07 -0.70
CA MET A 55 -3.69 -2.43 0.61
C MET A 55 -3.35 -3.40 1.74
N ASP A 56 -3.85 -4.64 1.67
CA ASP A 56 -3.56 -5.68 2.66
C ASP A 56 -2.04 -5.98 2.74
N ALA A 57 -1.35 -5.96 1.59
CA ALA A 57 0.10 -6.18 1.53
C ALA A 57 0.91 -5.05 2.21
N ILE A 58 0.35 -3.84 2.31
CA ILE A 58 1.01 -2.67 2.90
C ILE A 58 0.74 -2.60 4.40
N PHE A 59 -0.55 -2.65 4.77
CA PHE A 59 -0.98 -2.39 6.14
C PHE A 59 -1.06 -3.66 6.98
N GLU A 60 -0.83 -4.83 6.37
CA GLU A 60 -0.82 -6.14 7.04
C GLU A 60 -2.04 -6.32 7.95
N ASP A 61 -3.19 -5.75 7.55
CA ASP A 61 -4.26 -5.31 8.43
C ASP A 61 -4.54 -6.36 9.52
N THR A 62 -4.02 -6.05 10.70
CA THR A 62 -4.72 -6.11 11.98
C THR A 62 -6.00 -6.95 11.96
N ARG A 63 -5.83 -8.27 11.88
CA ARG A 63 -6.74 -9.25 12.50
C ARG A 63 -6.08 -9.84 13.73
#